data_AF-A0A3D1QT53-F1
#
_entry.id   AF-A0A3D1QT53-F1
#
_cell.length_a   1.000
_cell.length_b   1.000
_cell.length_c   1.000
_cell.angle_alpha   90.00
_cell.angle_beta   90.00
_cell.angle_gamma   90.00
#
_symmetry.space_group_name_H-M   'P 1'
#
loop_
_entity.id
_entity.type
_entity.pdbx_description
1 polymer ?
#
loop_
_entity_poly.entity_id
_entity_poly.type
_entity_poly.pdbx_seq_one_letter_code
_entity_poly.pdbx_strand_id
1 'polypeptide(L)'
;PREPLFALGRCVAHFAVDDSEVRFCTHLVGKKSWFLPFNQGHNDGAGNPPNPQGLKTAYLWERILTPASLTNILESYAQLVFEKHEKTGKKRPKQIFPRYHQLDVVRRLLADVTAHGVGRRYLIQHSAGSGK
;
A
#
# COMPACT_ATOMS: atom_id res chain seq x y z
N PRO A 1 12.19 -4.05 17.32
CA PRO A 1 13.51 -4.63 16.96
C PRO A 1 14.60 -3.58 17.19
N ARG A 2 15.82 -3.98 17.58
CA ARG A 2 16.93 -3.03 17.83
C ARG A 2 17.98 -3.00 16.71
N GLU A 3 17.87 -3.88 15.72
CA GLU A 3 18.84 -3.96 14.63
C GLU A 3 18.74 -2.74 13.69
N PRO A 4 19.87 -2.25 13.14
CA PRO A 4 19.90 -1.09 12.25
C PRO A 4 18.97 -1.20 11.04
N LEU A 5 18.73 -2.42 10.55
CA LEU A 5 17.83 -2.70 9.43
C LEU A 5 16.40 -2.19 9.68
N PHE A 6 15.95 -2.22 10.95
CA PHE A 6 14.59 -1.81 11.32
C PHE A 6 14.47 -0.34 11.70
N ALA A 7 15.55 0.45 11.56
CA ALA A 7 15.47 1.88 11.71
C ALA A 7 14.55 2.49 10.63
N LEU A 8 13.79 3.51 11.01
CA LEU A 8 12.92 4.24 10.10
C LEU A 8 13.68 4.69 8.84
N GLY A 9 13.09 4.47 7.66
CA GLY A 9 13.67 4.83 6.37
C GLY A 9 14.67 3.82 5.78
N ARG A 10 15.03 2.74 6.50
CA ARG A 10 15.91 1.69 5.95
C ARG A 10 15.16 0.65 5.14
N CYS A 11 14.05 0.15 5.67
CA CYS A 11 13.11 -0.69 4.93
C CYS A 11 11.93 0.15 4.52
N VAL A 12 11.53 0.07 3.24
CA VAL A 12 10.42 0.86 2.69
C VAL A 12 9.05 0.37 3.18
N ALA A 13 8.92 -0.95 3.38
CA ALA A 13 7.81 -1.60 4.04
C ALA A 13 8.22 -2.99 4.54
N HIS A 14 7.49 -3.53 5.49
CA HIS A 14 7.59 -4.90 5.99
C HIS A 14 6.28 -5.62 5.70
N PHE A 15 6.33 -6.76 5.03
CA PHE A 15 5.16 -7.56 4.70
C PHE A 15 5.04 -8.78 5.61
N ALA A 16 3.83 -9.06 6.05
CA ALA A 16 3.42 -10.32 6.68
C ALA A 16 2.38 -10.97 5.75
N VAL A 17 2.62 -12.21 5.38
CA VAL A 17 1.89 -12.91 4.31
C VAL A 17 1.53 -14.31 4.79
N ASP A 18 0.28 -14.71 4.58
CA ASP A 18 -0.15 -16.10 4.60
C ASP A 18 -0.82 -16.46 3.26
N ASP A 19 -1.46 -17.63 3.18
CA ASP A 19 -2.11 -18.13 1.96
C ASP A 19 -3.35 -17.30 1.53
N SER A 20 -3.87 -16.48 2.45
CA SER A 20 -5.15 -15.78 2.33
C SER A 20 -5.04 -14.25 2.39
N GLU A 21 -4.16 -13.70 3.23
CA GLU A 21 -4.03 -12.28 3.51
C GLU A 21 -2.59 -11.77 3.39
N VAL A 22 -2.47 -10.51 2.99
CA VAL A 22 -1.25 -9.72 3.02
C VAL A 22 -1.49 -8.50 3.91
N ARG A 23 -0.57 -8.27 4.83
CA ARG A 23 -0.53 -7.05 5.65
C ARG A 23 0.85 -6.43 5.57
N PHE A 24 0.92 -5.11 5.74
CA PHE A 24 2.18 -4.39 5.70
C PHE A 24 2.31 -3.38 6.84
N CYS A 25 3.55 -3.08 7.21
CA CYS A 25 3.90 -2.05 8.18
C CYS A 25 5.07 -1.23 7.64
N THR A 26 4.98 0.11 7.66
CA THR A 26 6.09 0.97 7.19
C THR A 26 7.22 1.13 8.21
N HIS A 27 6.97 0.79 9.48
CA HIS A 27 7.98 0.91 10.54
C HIS A 27 7.69 -0.02 11.72
N LEU A 28 8.62 -0.94 11.99
CA LEU A 28 8.52 -1.89 13.11
C LEU A 28 8.96 -1.27 14.44
N VAL A 29 8.00 -0.92 15.29
CA VAL A 29 8.21 -0.35 16.64
C VAL A 29 7.83 -1.33 17.76
N GLY A 30 8.16 -2.61 17.56
CA GLY A 30 7.87 -3.68 18.52
C GLY A 30 6.37 -3.91 18.69
N LYS A 31 5.88 -3.98 19.93
CA LYS A 31 4.44 -4.20 20.23
C LYS A 31 3.52 -3.08 19.72
N LYS A 32 4.06 -1.91 19.39
CA LYS A 32 3.30 -0.77 18.83
C LYS A 32 3.22 -0.81 17.30
N SER A 33 3.83 -1.81 16.65
CA SER A 33 3.83 -1.92 15.19
C SER A 33 2.40 -2.13 14.71
N TRP A 34 1.99 -1.34 13.73
CA TRP A 34 0.64 -1.39 13.21
C TRP A 34 0.64 -1.93 11.78
N PHE A 35 0.00 -3.08 11.58
CA PHE A 35 -0.09 -3.75 10.29
C PHE A 35 -1.40 -3.39 9.59
N LEU A 36 -1.23 -2.77 8.44
CA LEU A 36 -2.28 -2.32 7.55
C LEU A 36 -2.59 -3.41 6.53
N PRO A 37 -3.87 -3.71 6.23
CA PRO A 37 -4.20 -4.63 5.15
C PRO A 37 -3.67 -4.13 3.80
N PHE A 38 -3.14 -5.07 3.01
CA PHE A 38 -2.68 -4.86 1.63
C PHE A 38 -3.47 -5.75 0.65
N ASN A 39 -4.67 -6.16 1.03
CA ASN A 39 -5.53 -7.06 0.27
C ASN A 39 -6.26 -6.34 -0.88
N GLN A 40 -6.69 -7.12 -1.88
CA GLN A 40 -7.38 -6.64 -3.08
C GLN A 40 -8.85 -6.23 -2.86
N GLY A 41 -9.44 -6.69 -1.76
CA GLY A 41 -10.89 -6.65 -1.55
C GLY A 41 -11.58 -7.81 -2.27
N HIS A 42 -12.72 -8.26 -1.73
CA HIS A 42 -13.53 -9.32 -2.32
C HIS A 42 -15.01 -9.13 -2.02
N ASN A 43 -15.87 -9.11 -3.05
CA ASN A 43 -17.32 -8.93 -2.94
C ASN A 43 -17.72 -7.78 -2.01
N ASP A 44 -17.20 -6.57 -2.29
CA ASP A 44 -17.38 -5.35 -1.48
C ASP A 44 -16.86 -5.43 -0.03
N GLY A 45 -16.12 -6.48 0.30
CA GLY A 45 -15.55 -6.75 1.60
C GLY A 45 -14.02 -6.78 1.65
N ALA A 46 -13.51 -7.11 2.83
CA ALA A 46 -12.09 -7.32 3.09
C ALA A 46 -11.59 -8.66 2.56
N GLY A 47 -10.27 -8.83 2.48
CA GLY A 47 -9.62 -10.06 2.03
C GLY A 47 -9.29 -10.06 0.54
N ASN A 48 -8.89 -11.22 0.04
CA ASN A 48 -8.50 -11.41 -1.36
C ASN A 48 -9.47 -12.35 -2.08
N PRO A 49 -9.72 -12.15 -3.38
CA PRO A 49 -10.52 -13.07 -4.17
C PRO A 49 -9.87 -14.46 -4.21
N PRO A 50 -10.67 -15.54 -4.36
CA PRO A 50 -10.12 -16.87 -4.60
C PRO A 50 -9.32 -16.89 -5.91
N ASN A 51 -8.20 -17.61 -5.91
CA ASN A 51 -7.36 -17.83 -7.08
C ASN A 51 -7.43 -19.31 -7.47
N PRO A 52 -8.15 -19.69 -8.54
CA PRO A 52 -8.25 -21.10 -8.95
C PRO A 52 -6.90 -21.71 -9.38
N GLN A 53 -5.91 -20.88 -9.71
CA GLN A 53 -4.60 -21.29 -10.19
C GLN A 53 -3.51 -21.22 -9.10
N GLY A 54 -3.85 -20.86 -7.85
CA GLY A 54 -2.84 -20.75 -6.80
C GLY A 54 -3.33 -20.10 -5.50
N LEU A 55 -2.42 -19.45 -4.78
CA LEU A 55 -2.73 -18.77 -3.52
C LEU A 55 -3.49 -17.46 -3.76
N LYS A 56 -4.33 -17.06 -2.80
CA LYS A 56 -5.05 -15.78 -2.86
C LYS A 56 -4.10 -14.58 -2.79
N THR A 57 -2.90 -14.79 -2.27
CA THR A 57 -1.85 -13.77 -2.11
C THR A 57 -0.88 -13.72 -3.28
N ALA A 58 -1.11 -14.52 -4.34
CA ALA A 58 -0.21 -14.61 -5.50
C ALA A 58 0.02 -13.29 -6.23
N TYR A 59 -0.99 -12.40 -6.22
CA TYR A 59 -0.86 -11.05 -6.78
C TYR A 59 0.32 -10.27 -6.18
N LEU A 60 0.78 -10.60 -4.96
CA LEU A 60 1.90 -9.92 -4.34
C LEU A 60 3.17 -10.09 -5.19
N TRP A 61 3.55 -11.31 -5.56
CA TRP A 61 4.75 -11.52 -6.39
C TRP A 61 4.47 -11.36 -7.88
N GLU A 62 3.28 -11.73 -8.35
CA GLU A 62 2.94 -11.69 -9.78
C GLU A 62 2.69 -10.27 -10.30
N ARG A 63 2.25 -9.35 -9.43
CA ARG A 63 1.83 -7.99 -9.85
C ARG A 63 2.51 -6.88 -9.09
N ILE A 64 2.76 -7.05 -7.78
CA ILE A 64 3.26 -5.95 -6.94
C ILE A 64 4.79 -5.93 -6.87
N LEU A 65 5.43 -7.07 -6.63
CA LEU A 65 6.88 -7.21 -6.47
C LEU A 65 7.61 -7.48 -7.80
N THR A 66 6.94 -7.31 -8.94
CA THR A 66 7.62 -7.34 -10.23
C THR A 66 8.57 -6.13 -10.34
N PRO A 67 9.69 -6.21 -11.08
CA PRO A 67 10.66 -5.11 -11.15
C PRO A 67 10.02 -3.78 -11.57
N ALA A 68 9.20 -3.78 -12.63
CA ALA A 68 8.53 -2.57 -13.10
C ALA A 68 7.54 -1.99 -12.06
N SER A 69 6.75 -2.84 -11.41
CA SER A 69 5.79 -2.39 -10.39
C SER A 69 6.51 -1.86 -9.15
N LEU A 70 7.53 -2.57 -8.67
CA LEU A 70 8.26 -2.20 -7.47
C LEU A 70 9.02 -0.88 -7.68
N THR A 71 9.71 -0.71 -8.81
CA THR A 71 10.38 0.56 -9.16
C THR A 71 9.38 1.71 -9.20
N ASN A 72 8.22 1.54 -9.85
CA ASN A 72 7.18 2.56 -9.87
C ASN A 72 6.66 2.90 -8.47
N ILE A 73 6.46 1.90 -7.60
CA ILE A 73 6.04 2.12 -6.21
C ILE A 73 7.08 2.95 -5.45
N LEU A 74 8.36 2.57 -5.57
CA LEU A 74 9.46 3.23 -4.87
C LEU A 74 9.67 4.68 -5.32
N GLU A 75 9.58 4.94 -6.62
CA GLU A 75 9.80 6.27 -7.19
C GLU A 75 8.61 7.21 -6.97
N SER A 76 7.38 6.70 -7.10
CA SER A 76 6.19 7.56 -7.19
C SER A 76 5.36 7.61 -5.91
N TYR A 77 5.45 6.62 -5.03
CA TYR A 77 4.49 6.46 -3.91
C TYR A 77 5.16 6.29 -2.54
N ALA A 78 6.36 5.74 -2.46
CA ALA A 78 7.08 5.59 -1.21
C ALA A 78 7.74 6.91 -0.80
N GLN A 79 7.34 7.46 0.36
CA GLN A 79 7.81 8.78 0.80
C GLN A 79 8.10 8.82 2.29
N LEU A 80 9.09 9.64 2.69
CA LEU A 80 9.32 10.01 4.07
C LEU A 80 8.90 11.48 4.25
N VAL A 81 7.74 11.68 4.89
CA VAL A 81 7.18 13.01 5.15
C VAL A 81 7.36 13.41 6.60
N PHE A 82 7.24 14.69 6.91
CA PHE A 82 7.30 15.20 8.29
C PHE A 82 5.96 15.80 8.69
N GLU A 83 5.24 15.12 9.57
CA GLU A 83 3.97 15.62 10.10
C GLU A 83 4.22 16.53 11.29
N LYS A 84 3.58 17.70 11.30
CA LYS A 84 3.65 18.64 12.43
C LYS A 84 2.62 18.21 13.47
N HIS A 85 3.08 17.96 14.68
CA HIS A 85 2.19 17.63 15.79
C HIS A 85 1.36 18.87 16.18
N GLU A 86 0.04 18.81 16.02
CA GLU A 86 -0.86 19.96 16.17
C GLU A 86 -0.67 20.71 17.50
N LYS A 87 -0.54 19.97 18.60
CA LYS A 87 -0.40 20.55 19.94
C LYS A 87 0.99 21.05 20.31
N THR A 88 2.05 20.49 19.73
CA THR A 88 3.44 20.73 20.19
C THR A 88 4.31 21.38 19.13
N GLY A 89 3.83 21.50 17.89
CA GLY A 89 4.58 22.01 16.76
C GLY A 89 5.77 21.14 16.32
N LYS A 90 6.10 20.07 17.06
CA LYS A 90 7.21 19.17 16.74
C LYS A 90 6.92 18.40 15.46
N LYS A 91 7.88 18.42 14.53
CA LYS A 91 7.83 17.59 13.33
C LYS A 91 8.20 16.16 13.68
N ARG A 92 7.40 15.19 13.25
CA ARG A 92 7.69 13.76 13.39
C ARG A 92 7.79 13.13 11.99
N PRO A 93 8.85 12.36 11.71
CA PRO A 93 8.96 11.66 10.44
C PRO A 93 7.90 10.57 10.37
N LYS A 94 7.27 10.44 9.20
CA LYS A 94 6.28 9.43 8.87
C LYS A 94 6.59 8.86 7.51
N GLN A 95 6.79 7.55 7.48
CA GLN A 95 7.04 6.83 6.26
C GLN A 95 5.72 6.32 5.67
N ILE A 96 5.53 6.61 4.39
CA ILE A 96 4.34 6.29 3.61
C ILE A 96 4.72 5.22 2.59
N PHE A 97 3.86 4.21 2.50
CA PHE A 97 3.83 3.21 1.45
C PHE A 97 2.37 3.09 1.01
N PRO A 98 2.08 2.99 -0.29
CA PRO A 98 0.70 3.03 -0.78
C PRO A 98 -0.10 1.83 -0.26
N ARG A 99 -1.38 2.06 0.03
CA ARG A 99 -2.35 0.98 0.25
C ARG A 99 -2.70 0.35 -1.09
N TYR A 100 -3.05 -0.94 -1.09
CA TYR A 100 -3.39 -1.65 -2.33
C TYR A 100 -4.45 -0.92 -3.16
N HIS A 101 -5.59 -0.56 -2.56
CA HIS A 101 -6.69 0.09 -3.26
C HIS A 101 -6.33 1.47 -3.85
N GLN A 102 -5.47 2.24 -3.15
CA GLN A 102 -4.98 3.52 -3.69
C GLN A 102 -4.15 3.27 -4.96
N LEU A 103 -3.21 2.33 -4.90
CA LEU A 103 -2.35 1.98 -6.02
C LEU A 103 -3.17 1.44 -7.20
N ASP A 104 -4.13 0.55 -6.93
CA ASP A 104 -4.96 -0.09 -7.94
C ASP A 104 -5.86 0.94 -8.65
N VAL A 105 -6.49 1.87 -7.91
CA VAL A 105 -7.29 2.94 -8.50
C VAL A 105 -6.45 3.85 -9.38
N VAL A 106 -5.28 4.30 -8.92
CA VAL A 106 -4.41 5.17 -9.73
C VAL A 106 -4.00 4.46 -11.03
N ARG A 107 -3.62 3.18 -10.95
CA ARG A 107 -3.25 2.38 -12.13
C ARG A 107 -4.42 2.22 -13.10
N ARG A 108 -5.64 1.95 -12.61
CA ARG A 108 -6.84 1.85 -13.44
C ARG A 108 -7.17 3.17 -14.14
N LEU A 109 -7.07 4.30 -13.44
CA LEU A 109 -7.29 5.62 -14.03
C LEU A 109 -6.26 5.94 -15.11
N LEU A 110 -4.98 5.69 -14.86
CA LEU A 110 -3.92 5.90 -15.85
C LEU A 110 -4.13 5.04 -17.08
N ALA A 111 -4.51 3.76 -16.91
CA ALA A 111 -4.80 2.86 -18.02
C ALA A 111 -6.00 3.34 -18.83
N ASP A 112 -7.09 3.77 -18.18
CA ASP A 112 -8.28 4.28 -18.87
C ASP A 112 -7.99 5.57 -19.64
N VAL A 113 -7.28 6.53 -19.03
CA VAL A 113 -6.89 7.78 -19.69
C VAL A 113 -5.94 7.53 -20.86
N THR A 114 -5.04 6.55 -20.74
CA THR A 114 -4.13 6.18 -21.84
C THR A 114 -4.91 5.59 -23.02
N ALA A 115 -5.93 4.78 -22.75
CA ALA A 115 -6.74 4.13 -23.79
C ALA A 115 -7.78 5.08 -24.42
N HIS A 116 -8.35 6.00 -23.65
CA HIS A 116 -9.54 6.76 -24.06
C HIS A 116 -9.36 8.28 -24.11
N GLY A 117 -8.18 8.80 -23.72
CA GLY A 117 -7.91 10.23 -23.61
C GLY A 117 -8.49 10.86 -22.35
N VAL A 118 -8.30 12.17 -22.24
CA VAL A 118 -8.72 12.98 -21.08
C VAL A 118 -10.19 13.42 -21.17
N GLY A 119 -10.77 13.88 -20.06
CA GLY A 119 -12.08 14.55 -20.02
C GLY A 119 -13.25 13.70 -19.50
N ARG A 120 -13.02 12.42 -19.17
CA ARG A 120 -14.01 11.57 -18.51
C ARG A 120 -14.13 11.90 -17.02
N ARG A 121 -15.31 11.60 -16.43
CA ARG A 121 -15.58 11.75 -15.00
C ARG A 121 -15.57 10.37 -14.35
N TYR A 122 -14.91 10.25 -13.19
CA TYR A 122 -14.79 9.00 -12.45
C TYR A 122 -15.41 9.15 -11.07
N LEU A 123 -16.15 8.13 -10.63
CA LEU A 123 -16.59 7.97 -9.25
C LEU A 123 -15.71 6.91 -8.58
N ILE A 124 -14.98 7.30 -7.53
CA ILE A 124 -14.13 6.40 -6.76
C ILE A 124 -14.78 6.21 -5.39
N GLN A 125 -15.23 4.99 -5.10
CA GLN A 125 -15.89 4.67 -3.86
C GLN A 125 -14.97 3.81 -2.97
N HIS A 126 -14.49 4.40 -1.88
CA HIS A 126 -13.79 3.66 -0.82
C HIS A 126 -14.48 3.87 0.53
N SER A 127 -14.41 2.84 1.39
CA SER A 127 -14.88 2.91 2.77
C SER A 127 -14.22 4.03 3.58
N ALA A 128 -14.84 4.44 4.68
CA ALA A 128 -14.25 5.40 5.62
C ALA A 128 -12.94 4.85 6.21
N GLY A 129 -11.92 5.70 6.39
CA GLY A 129 -10.63 5.28 6.94
C GLY A 129 -9.71 4.48 6.00
N SER A 130 -10.08 4.33 4.73
CA SER A 130 -9.23 3.69 3.70
C SER A 130 -7.99 4.51 3.31
N GLY A 131 -7.97 5.80 3.65
CA GLY A 131 -6.98 6.76 3.18
C GLY A 131 -7.27 7.23 1.76
N LYS A 132 -8.50 7.69 1.49
CA LYS A 132 -8.83 8.35 0.22
C LYS A 132 -7.92 9.55 -0.04
#